data_AF-A0A7Z9W1W9-F1
#
_entry.id   AF-A0A7Z9W1W9-F1
#
_cell.length_a   1.000
_cell.length_b   1.000
_cell.length_c   1.000
_cell.angle_alpha   90.00
_cell.angle_beta   90.00
_cell.angle_gamma   90.00
#
_symmetry.space_group_name_H-M   'P 1'
#
loop_
_entity.id
_entity.type
_entity.pdbx_description
1 polymer ?
#
loop_
_entity_poly.entity_id
_entity_poly.type
_entity_poly.pdbx_seq_one_letter_code
_entity_poly.pdbx_strand_id
1 'polypeptide(L)'
;MSSRLRLQTAVTVAVFATVSIVEAQTSSIPRTPSGQPDLSGTYDIATLTPLQRPERFGNKAFLTEEEAAALEREEFDRNLDRNQASNPNREAPPDGGDGSRGAAGNVGGYNTFWIDRGSSAALIDGQFPTSIIVDPGNGRQPPLTVTASTQAAERASFYRENSGSAWWMIENGLDAPGPYDDPELRPLAERCLLGFSSTGGPPMLPALYNNLKRIVQTDDYIMILIEMVHDARIVRLNQDHAPSNIRGWLGDSVGHWDGDTLVIDTTNFNDTPALRGATRDLHVIERLTRINEDTLRYEFTVDDPNAWTAAWSGEYVWPVSDDRVYEYACHEANYSFQGILGGARILEQDVRDGTVPEQR
;
A
#
# COMPACT_ATOMS: atom_id res chain seq x y z
N MET A 1 -40.26 -28.65 91.63
CA MET A 1 -40.03 -27.52 90.69
C MET A 1 -38.77 -27.82 89.90
N SER A 2 -38.89 -28.28 88.66
CA SER A 2 -37.75 -28.46 87.75
C SER A 2 -38.26 -28.23 86.33
N SER A 3 -37.97 -27.04 85.80
CA SER A 3 -38.38 -26.59 84.48
C SER A 3 -37.38 -27.05 83.42
N ARG A 4 -37.89 -27.76 82.41
CA ARG A 4 -37.15 -28.18 81.22
C ARG A 4 -36.89 -26.97 80.33
N LEU A 5 -35.62 -26.67 80.04
CA LEU A 5 -35.21 -25.69 79.04
C LEU A 5 -34.94 -26.41 77.72
N ARG A 6 -35.67 -26.05 76.65
CA ARG A 6 -35.48 -26.53 75.28
C ARG A 6 -34.40 -25.67 74.61
N LEU A 7 -33.31 -26.28 74.12
CA LEU A 7 -32.40 -25.66 73.17
C LEU A 7 -33.01 -25.78 71.77
N GLN A 8 -33.26 -24.66 71.10
CA GLN A 8 -33.53 -24.60 69.66
C GLN A 8 -32.21 -24.28 68.94
N THR A 9 -31.75 -25.21 68.11
CA THR A 9 -30.59 -25.03 67.24
C THR A 9 -31.08 -24.33 65.96
N ALA A 10 -30.70 -23.07 65.76
CA ALA A 10 -30.91 -22.37 64.50
C ALA A 10 -29.75 -22.71 63.55
N VAL A 11 -30.06 -23.34 62.42
CA VAL A 11 -29.12 -23.59 61.32
C VAL A 11 -29.20 -22.40 60.37
N THR A 12 -28.17 -21.58 60.34
CA THR A 12 -28.03 -20.48 59.37
C THR A 12 -27.34 -21.03 58.11
N VAL A 13 -28.08 -21.14 57.01
CA VAL A 13 -27.53 -21.48 55.69
C VAL A 13 -26.93 -20.19 55.11
N ALA A 14 -25.61 -20.11 55.04
CA ALA A 14 -24.90 -19.04 54.34
C ALA A 14 -24.83 -19.37 52.84
N VAL A 15 -25.58 -18.63 52.02
CA VAL A 15 -25.47 -18.67 50.57
C VAL A 15 -24.24 -17.86 50.17
N PHE A 16 -23.15 -18.53 49.82
CA PHE A 16 -22.01 -17.89 49.16
C PHE A 16 -22.39 -17.63 47.70
N ALA A 17 -22.66 -16.37 47.36
CA ALA A 17 -22.70 -15.92 45.98
C ALA A 17 -21.26 -15.88 45.46
N THR A 18 -20.88 -16.86 44.66
CA THR A 18 -19.65 -16.84 43.85
C THR A 18 -19.83 -15.80 42.75
N VAL A 19 -19.33 -14.60 42.99
CA VAL A 19 -19.12 -13.61 41.94
C VAL A 19 -17.93 -14.11 41.12
N SER A 20 -18.21 -14.74 39.99
CA SER A 20 -17.20 -15.00 38.97
C SER A 20 -16.77 -13.66 38.38
N ILE A 21 -15.65 -13.13 38.86
CA ILE A 21 -14.96 -12.03 38.19
C ILE A 21 -14.34 -12.66 36.94
N VAL A 22 -14.99 -12.48 35.80
CA VAL A 22 -14.37 -12.72 34.50
C VAL A 22 -13.43 -11.54 34.28
N GLU A 23 -12.17 -11.70 34.67
CA GLU A 23 -11.08 -10.85 34.21
C GLU A 23 -10.88 -11.16 32.73
N ALA A 24 -11.54 -10.40 31.87
CA ALA A 24 -11.10 -10.27 30.49
C ALA A 24 -9.69 -9.67 30.54
N GLN A 25 -8.69 -10.40 30.05
CA GLN A 25 -7.38 -9.83 29.76
C GLN A 25 -7.55 -8.81 28.63
N THR A 26 -7.94 -7.58 28.95
CA THR A 26 -7.67 -6.44 28.09
C THR A 26 -6.17 -6.17 28.19
N SER A 27 -5.39 -6.71 27.25
CA SER A 27 -4.05 -6.17 27.00
C SER A 27 -4.23 -4.68 26.75
N SER A 28 -3.83 -3.85 27.71
CA SER A 28 -4.11 -2.43 27.67
C SER A 28 -3.34 -1.81 26.50
N ILE A 29 -4.02 -1.05 25.65
CA ILE A 29 -3.40 -0.29 24.56
C ILE A 29 -2.24 0.54 25.13
N PRO A 30 -1.01 0.45 24.56
CA PRO A 30 0.12 1.26 25.03
C PRO A 30 -0.19 2.74 24.85
N ARG A 31 0.25 3.57 25.79
CA ARG A 31 -0.07 5.01 25.84
C ARG A 31 1.20 5.83 26.03
N THR A 32 1.20 6.99 25.40
CA THR A 32 2.20 8.05 25.59
C THR A 32 2.05 8.70 26.97
N PRO A 33 3.05 9.45 27.46
CA PRO A 33 2.94 10.22 28.70
C PRO A 33 1.79 11.23 28.71
N SER A 34 1.36 11.73 27.54
CA SER A 34 0.21 12.62 27.39
C SER A 34 -1.14 11.90 27.39
N GLY A 35 -1.15 10.56 27.50
CA GLY A 35 -2.36 9.74 27.62
C GLY A 35 -2.99 9.32 26.29
N GLN A 36 -2.44 9.75 25.15
CA GLN A 36 -2.85 9.27 23.84
C GLN A 36 -2.32 7.86 23.57
N PRO A 37 -3.03 7.03 22.77
CA PRO A 37 -2.47 5.77 22.28
C PRO A 37 -1.09 5.98 21.65
N ASP A 38 -0.15 5.11 21.98
CA ASP A 38 1.20 5.13 21.40
C ASP A 38 1.20 4.34 20.10
N LEU A 39 1.32 5.06 18.98
CA LEU A 39 1.43 4.51 17.64
C LEU A 39 2.90 4.34 17.21
N SER A 40 3.87 4.71 18.05
CA SER A 40 5.29 4.59 17.71
C SER A 40 5.67 3.13 17.51
N GLY A 41 6.36 2.83 16.42
CA GLY A 41 6.67 1.45 16.07
C GLY A 41 7.07 1.28 14.63
N THR A 42 7.56 0.09 14.31
CA THR A 42 7.70 -0.38 12.94
C THR A 42 6.56 -1.34 12.64
N TYR A 43 5.98 -1.24 11.45
CA TYR A 43 4.87 -2.05 11.02
C TYR A 43 5.16 -2.64 9.65
N ASP A 44 4.82 -3.92 9.46
CA ASP A 44 4.83 -4.55 8.15
C ASP A 44 3.40 -4.64 7.63
N ILE A 45 3.11 -3.91 6.55
CA ILE A 45 1.77 -3.82 5.99
C ILE A 45 1.51 -4.85 4.89
N ALA A 46 2.47 -5.73 4.60
CA ALA A 46 2.37 -6.73 3.56
C ALA A 46 1.20 -7.69 3.82
N THR A 47 0.39 -7.94 2.78
CA THR A 47 -0.79 -8.81 2.91
C THR A 47 -1.22 -9.41 1.58
N LEU A 48 -1.73 -10.65 1.64
CA LEU A 48 -2.38 -11.32 0.53
C LEU A 48 -3.80 -10.80 0.26
N THR A 49 -4.37 -10.00 1.16
CA THR A 49 -5.67 -9.36 0.95
C THR A 49 -5.54 -8.30 -0.16
N PRO A 50 -6.21 -8.47 -1.31
CA PRO A 50 -6.05 -7.56 -2.43
C PRO A 50 -6.75 -6.23 -2.17
N LEU A 51 -6.30 -5.15 -2.80
CA LEU A 51 -6.99 -3.85 -2.70
C LEU A 51 -8.47 -3.96 -3.11
N GLN A 52 -8.72 -4.56 -4.29
CA GLN A 52 -10.05 -4.73 -4.85
C GLN A 52 -10.47 -6.19 -4.82
N ARG A 53 -11.74 -6.44 -4.49
CA ARG A 53 -12.34 -7.78 -4.42
C ARG A 53 -12.27 -8.47 -5.78
N PRO A 54 -11.58 -9.62 -5.91
CA PRO A 54 -11.59 -10.40 -7.13
C PRO A 54 -13.01 -10.75 -7.58
N GLU A 55 -13.29 -10.64 -8.88
CA GLU A 55 -14.65 -10.86 -9.43
C GLU A 55 -15.21 -12.24 -9.10
N ARG A 56 -14.33 -13.25 -8.98
CA ARG A 56 -14.69 -14.62 -8.57
C ARG A 56 -15.41 -14.71 -7.22
N PHE A 57 -15.23 -13.73 -6.33
CA PHE A 57 -15.91 -13.69 -5.04
C PHE A 57 -17.27 -12.99 -5.09
N GLY A 58 -17.59 -12.24 -6.15
CA GLY A 58 -18.83 -11.47 -6.25
C GLY A 58 -19.05 -10.57 -5.02
N ASN A 59 -20.13 -10.81 -4.28
CA ASN A 59 -20.47 -10.07 -3.05
C ASN A 59 -20.01 -10.76 -1.75
N LYS A 60 -19.23 -11.84 -1.84
CA LYS A 60 -18.68 -12.52 -0.66
C LYS A 60 -17.64 -11.62 -0.02
N ALA A 61 -17.98 -11.02 1.13
CA ALA A 61 -17.11 -10.06 1.82
C ALA A 61 -15.92 -10.74 2.50
N PHE A 62 -16.10 -11.96 3.05
CA PHE A 62 -15.10 -12.64 3.86
C PHE A 62 -14.82 -14.06 3.37
N LEU A 63 -13.57 -14.48 3.48
CA LEU A 63 -13.12 -15.86 3.33
C LEU A 63 -13.44 -16.66 4.59
N THR A 64 -13.64 -17.97 4.44
CA THR A 64 -13.54 -18.89 5.57
C THR A 64 -12.08 -19.08 5.98
N GLU A 65 -11.83 -19.57 7.19
CA GLU A 65 -10.48 -19.93 7.64
C GLU A 65 -9.80 -20.92 6.68
N GLU A 66 -10.55 -21.89 6.16
CA GLU A 66 -10.06 -22.89 5.21
C GLU A 66 -9.65 -22.28 3.86
N GLU A 67 -10.40 -21.28 3.38
CA GLU A 67 -10.09 -20.55 2.15
C GLU A 67 -8.89 -19.61 2.33
N ALA A 68 -8.80 -18.94 3.48
CA ALA A 68 -7.63 -18.12 3.82
C ALA A 68 -6.37 -19.00 3.90
N ALA A 69 -6.43 -20.13 4.61
CA ALA A 69 -5.31 -21.09 4.68
C ALA A 69 -4.99 -21.74 3.32
N ALA A 70 -5.97 -21.87 2.41
CA ALA A 70 -5.70 -22.30 1.04
C ALA A 70 -4.95 -21.24 0.24
N LEU A 71 -5.32 -19.95 0.39
CA LEU A 71 -4.63 -18.83 -0.26
C LEU A 71 -3.17 -18.72 0.19
N GLU A 72 -2.91 -18.86 1.49
CA GLU A 72 -1.56 -18.82 2.07
C GLU A 72 -0.69 -19.99 1.58
N ARG A 73 -1.27 -21.19 1.48
CA ARG A 73 -0.58 -22.35 0.89
C ARG A 73 -0.29 -22.16 -0.59
N GLU A 74 -1.25 -21.65 -1.36
CA GLU A 74 -1.04 -21.34 -2.79
C GLU A 74 0.09 -20.32 -2.96
N GLU A 75 0.15 -19.31 -2.10
CA GLU A 75 1.23 -18.33 -2.08
C GLU A 75 2.58 -18.98 -1.79
N PHE A 76 2.65 -19.78 -0.74
CA PHE A 76 3.86 -20.47 -0.33
C PHE A 76 4.39 -21.38 -1.45
N ASP A 77 3.54 -22.22 -2.03
CA ASP A 77 3.91 -23.14 -3.10
C ASP A 77 4.38 -22.39 -4.35
N ARG A 78 3.69 -21.29 -4.70
CA ARG A 78 4.08 -20.41 -5.80
C ARG A 78 5.45 -19.78 -5.58
N ASN A 79 5.73 -19.30 -4.36
CA ASN A 79 7.02 -18.70 -4.04
C ASN A 79 8.12 -19.76 -4.00
N LEU A 80 7.84 -20.97 -3.52
CA LEU A 80 8.78 -22.09 -3.55
C LEU A 80 9.17 -22.47 -4.98
N ASP A 81 8.19 -22.58 -5.89
CA ASP A 81 8.41 -22.87 -7.30
C ASP A 81 9.22 -21.75 -7.98
N ARG A 82 8.79 -20.50 -7.80
CA ARG A 82 9.44 -19.34 -8.42
C ARG A 82 10.81 -19.02 -7.85
N ASN A 83 11.12 -19.43 -6.62
CA ASN A 83 12.43 -19.27 -5.98
C ASN A 83 13.46 -20.33 -6.37
N GLN A 84 13.09 -21.32 -7.20
CA GLN A 84 14.05 -22.29 -7.69
C GLN A 84 15.24 -21.61 -8.38
N ALA A 85 16.43 -22.20 -8.19
CA ALA A 85 17.64 -21.69 -8.79
C ALA A 85 17.49 -21.66 -10.31
N SER A 86 17.78 -20.50 -10.91
CA SER A 86 17.85 -20.39 -12.37
C SER A 86 18.92 -21.34 -12.92
N ASN A 87 18.66 -21.93 -14.09
CA ASN A 87 19.66 -22.76 -14.78
C ASN A 87 20.91 -21.90 -15.08
N PRO A 88 22.09 -22.23 -14.53
CA PRO A 88 23.31 -21.45 -14.74
C PRO A 88 23.80 -21.49 -16.20
N ASN A 89 23.33 -22.46 -16.99
CA ASN A 89 23.64 -22.62 -18.40
C ASN A 89 22.50 -22.15 -19.32
N ARG A 90 21.55 -21.34 -18.82
CA ARG A 90 20.50 -20.79 -19.68
C ARG A 90 21.12 -19.87 -20.74
N GLU A 91 20.60 -19.94 -21.96
CA GLU A 91 20.95 -18.98 -23.01
C GLU A 91 20.42 -17.59 -22.66
N ALA A 92 20.92 -16.57 -23.35
CA ALA A 92 20.36 -15.23 -23.24
C ALA A 92 18.87 -15.26 -23.63
N PRO A 93 18.02 -14.41 -23.02
CA PRO A 93 16.66 -14.20 -23.51
C PRO A 93 16.68 -13.85 -25.01
N PRO A 94 15.63 -14.21 -25.77
CA PRO A 94 15.56 -13.83 -27.18
C PRO A 94 15.56 -12.31 -27.33
N ASP A 95 15.99 -11.81 -28.50
CA ASP A 95 15.88 -10.39 -28.87
C ASP A 95 14.42 -9.93 -28.66
N GLY A 96 14.22 -8.80 -27.98
CA GLY A 96 12.87 -8.31 -27.61
C GLY A 96 12.26 -8.96 -26.36
N GLY A 97 12.90 -10.00 -25.83
CA GLY A 97 12.52 -10.71 -24.61
C GLY A 97 11.62 -11.94 -24.83
N ASP A 98 11.52 -12.79 -23.80
CA ASP A 98 10.71 -14.00 -23.75
C ASP A 98 9.18 -13.78 -23.61
N GLY A 99 8.72 -12.52 -23.67
CA GLY A 99 7.31 -12.16 -23.55
C GLY A 99 6.74 -12.29 -22.13
N SER A 100 7.59 -12.47 -21.12
CA SER A 100 7.16 -12.54 -19.73
C SER A 100 6.53 -11.22 -19.26
N ARG A 101 5.38 -11.36 -18.59
CA ARG A 101 4.63 -10.25 -18.01
C ARG A 101 4.93 -10.20 -16.51
N GLY A 102 5.99 -9.48 -16.14
CA GLY A 102 6.45 -9.34 -14.75
C GLY A 102 7.23 -8.05 -14.53
N ALA A 103 7.68 -7.80 -13.30
CA ALA A 103 8.39 -6.57 -12.92
C ALA A 103 9.68 -6.32 -13.71
N ALA A 104 10.24 -7.34 -14.34
CA ALA A 104 11.43 -7.24 -15.19
C ALA A 104 11.13 -7.10 -16.70
N GLY A 105 9.85 -6.93 -17.05
CA GLY A 105 9.41 -6.86 -18.45
C GLY A 105 9.68 -8.14 -19.23
N ASN A 106 9.67 -8.02 -20.56
CA ASN A 106 9.78 -9.15 -21.48
C ASN A 106 11.12 -9.89 -21.39
N VAL A 107 12.18 -9.41 -20.73
CA VAL A 107 13.50 -10.08 -20.74
C VAL A 107 13.71 -11.09 -19.61
N GLY A 108 12.65 -11.39 -18.85
CA GLY A 108 12.70 -12.25 -17.68
C GLY A 108 13.29 -11.53 -16.46
N GLY A 109 12.78 -11.86 -15.27
CA GLY A 109 13.15 -11.18 -14.01
C GLY A 109 13.93 -12.01 -13.02
N TYR A 110 14.26 -11.37 -11.91
CA TYR A 110 14.68 -12.07 -10.71
C TYR A 110 13.54 -12.97 -10.22
N ASN A 111 13.89 -14.05 -9.52
CA ASN A 111 12.94 -14.93 -8.86
C ASN A 111 12.14 -14.18 -7.78
N THR A 112 11.14 -14.80 -7.18
CA THR A 112 10.33 -14.20 -6.11
C THR A 112 11.09 -13.93 -4.80
N PHE A 113 12.41 -14.15 -4.75
CA PHE A 113 13.22 -13.93 -3.56
C PHE A 113 13.22 -12.47 -3.12
N TRP A 114 13.19 -11.54 -4.07
CA TRP A 114 13.15 -10.10 -3.82
C TRP A 114 11.73 -9.51 -3.95
N ILE A 115 10.69 -10.36 -3.93
CA ILE A 115 9.29 -9.93 -3.94
C ILE A 115 8.71 -10.32 -2.58
N ASP A 116 8.21 -9.33 -1.86
CA ASP A 116 7.63 -9.49 -0.54
C ASP A 116 6.27 -8.78 -0.46
N ARG A 117 5.24 -9.49 -0.95
CA ARG A 117 3.85 -9.04 -0.85
C ARG A 117 3.13 -9.56 0.40
N GLY A 118 3.87 -10.19 1.32
CA GLY A 118 3.33 -10.84 2.51
C GLY A 118 2.91 -12.30 2.26
N SER A 119 2.70 -13.03 3.34
CA SER A 119 2.38 -14.47 3.33
C SER A 119 1.02 -14.82 3.93
N SER A 120 0.28 -13.83 4.44
CA SER A 120 -1.00 -14.04 5.12
C SER A 120 -2.09 -13.08 4.65
N ALA A 121 -3.33 -13.52 4.75
CA ALA A 121 -4.48 -12.63 4.59
C ALA A 121 -4.66 -11.77 5.85
N ALA A 122 -5.11 -10.52 5.68
CA ALA A 122 -5.42 -9.65 6.81
C ALA A 122 -6.56 -10.26 7.65
N LEU A 123 -6.36 -10.36 8.96
CA LEU A 123 -7.38 -10.77 9.93
C LEU A 123 -7.91 -9.52 10.65
N ILE A 124 -9.18 -9.20 10.44
CA ILE A 124 -9.85 -8.04 11.03
C ILE A 124 -11.08 -8.54 11.78
N ASP A 125 -11.15 -8.26 13.08
CA ASP A 125 -12.28 -8.64 13.93
C ASP A 125 -12.67 -10.14 13.80
N GLY A 126 -11.66 -11.01 13.66
CA GLY A 126 -11.81 -12.46 13.51
C GLY A 126 -12.27 -12.92 12.12
N GLN A 127 -12.23 -12.06 11.11
CA GLN A 127 -12.67 -12.35 9.74
C GLN A 127 -11.54 -12.04 8.74
N PHE A 128 -11.53 -12.76 7.62
CA PHE A 128 -10.57 -12.55 6.54
C PHE A 128 -11.23 -11.83 5.36
N PRO A 129 -11.08 -10.50 5.22
CA PRO A 129 -11.70 -9.78 4.11
C PRO A 129 -11.16 -10.27 2.77
N THR A 130 -12.06 -10.35 1.80
CA THR A 130 -11.72 -10.64 0.39
C THR A 130 -11.12 -9.44 -0.35
N SER A 131 -11.13 -8.26 0.28
CA SER A 131 -10.60 -7.00 -0.23
C SER A 131 -10.29 -6.00 0.88
N ILE A 132 -9.35 -5.08 0.64
CA ILE A 132 -9.12 -3.91 1.50
C ILE A 132 -10.27 -2.91 1.35
N ILE A 133 -10.77 -2.69 0.13
CA ILE A 133 -11.94 -1.82 -0.08
C ILE A 133 -13.18 -2.49 0.54
N VAL A 134 -13.90 -1.74 1.36
CA VAL A 134 -15.14 -2.17 2.02
C VAL A 134 -16.36 -1.40 1.52
N ASP A 135 -16.16 -0.16 1.04
CA ASP A 135 -17.20 0.66 0.44
C ASP A 135 -16.71 1.25 -0.89
N PRO A 136 -17.43 1.10 -2.02
CA PRO A 136 -18.72 0.42 -2.19
C PRO A 136 -18.71 -1.05 -1.76
N GLY A 137 -19.87 -1.57 -1.33
CA GLY A 137 -20.00 -2.94 -0.78
C GLY A 137 -19.58 -4.09 -1.71
N ASN A 138 -19.35 -3.83 -3.00
CA ASN A 138 -18.72 -4.78 -3.93
C ASN A 138 -17.20 -4.91 -3.74
N GLY A 139 -16.60 -4.12 -2.85
CA GLY A 139 -15.18 -4.15 -2.50
C GLY A 139 -14.26 -3.68 -3.63
N ARG A 140 -14.73 -2.80 -4.52
CA ARG A 140 -13.98 -2.30 -5.67
C ARG A 140 -14.12 -0.80 -5.78
N GLN A 141 -13.13 -0.14 -6.38
CA GLN A 141 -13.23 1.29 -6.64
C GLN A 141 -14.45 1.57 -7.53
N PRO A 142 -15.18 2.68 -7.29
CA PRO A 142 -16.21 3.15 -8.18
C PRO A 142 -15.67 3.34 -9.60
N PRO A 143 -16.54 3.36 -10.63
CA PRO A 143 -16.12 3.76 -11.96
C PRO A 143 -15.43 5.13 -11.95
N LEU A 144 -14.48 5.31 -12.86
CA LEU A 144 -13.94 6.63 -13.15
C LEU A 144 -15.04 7.53 -13.72
N THR A 145 -14.92 8.84 -13.51
CA THR A 145 -15.75 9.81 -14.24
C THR A 145 -15.52 9.68 -15.74
N VAL A 146 -16.44 10.19 -16.56
CA VAL A 146 -16.26 10.20 -18.03
C VAL A 146 -14.95 10.89 -18.41
N THR A 147 -14.67 12.06 -17.82
CA THR A 147 -13.45 12.82 -18.04
C THR A 147 -12.20 12.02 -17.65
N ALA A 148 -12.16 11.46 -16.44
CA ALA A 148 -11.01 10.68 -15.97
C ALA A 148 -10.81 9.40 -16.79
N SER A 149 -11.89 8.74 -17.20
CA SER A 149 -11.87 7.57 -18.09
C SER A 149 -11.30 7.91 -19.47
N THR A 150 -11.72 9.03 -20.07
CA THR A 150 -11.16 9.51 -21.35
C THR A 150 -9.68 9.80 -21.23
N GLN A 151 -9.24 10.52 -20.19
CA GLN A 151 -7.83 10.79 -19.96
C GLN A 151 -7.02 9.53 -19.69
N ALA A 152 -7.58 8.54 -18.98
CA ALA A 152 -6.94 7.26 -18.76
C ALA A 152 -6.79 6.47 -20.06
N ALA A 153 -7.80 6.48 -20.93
CA ALA A 153 -7.75 5.86 -22.25
C ALA A 153 -6.73 6.55 -23.18
N GLU A 154 -6.64 7.88 -23.13
CA GLU A 154 -5.62 8.64 -23.84
C GLU A 154 -4.21 8.30 -23.33
N ARG A 155 -3.99 8.26 -22.02
CA ARG A 155 -2.71 7.81 -21.46
C ARG A 155 -2.35 6.39 -21.88
N ALA A 156 -3.34 5.50 -21.87
CA ALA A 156 -3.15 4.11 -22.28
C ALA A 156 -2.85 3.97 -23.78
N SER A 157 -3.32 4.88 -24.64
CA SER A 157 -3.02 4.86 -26.08
C SER A 157 -1.56 5.18 -26.40
N PHE A 158 -0.85 5.85 -25.48
CA PHE A 158 0.60 6.04 -25.57
C PHE A 158 1.42 4.82 -25.17
N TYR A 159 0.79 3.79 -24.57
CA TYR A 159 1.48 2.55 -24.28
C TYR A 159 1.87 1.86 -25.60
N ARG A 160 3.15 1.53 -25.72
CA ARG A 160 3.70 0.85 -26.89
C ARG A 160 4.50 -0.36 -26.44
N GLU A 161 4.42 -1.41 -27.24
CA GLU A 161 5.35 -2.52 -27.12
C GLU A 161 6.78 -2.02 -27.38
N ASN A 162 7.73 -2.47 -26.56
CA ASN A 162 9.13 -2.11 -26.77
C ASN A 162 9.68 -2.92 -27.93
N SER A 163 9.69 -2.32 -29.12
CA SER A 163 10.22 -2.93 -30.34
C SER A 163 11.74 -2.81 -30.48
N GLY A 164 12.44 -2.30 -29.46
CA GLY A 164 13.89 -2.07 -29.54
C GLY A 164 14.28 -1.05 -30.62
N SER A 165 13.42 -0.07 -30.92
CA SER A 165 13.66 0.97 -31.92
C SER A 165 13.18 2.34 -31.45
N ALA A 166 13.74 3.41 -32.01
CA ALA A 166 13.31 4.79 -31.74
C ALA A 166 12.01 5.11 -32.52
N TRP A 167 10.90 4.47 -32.12
CA TRP A 167 9.60 4.61 -32.77
C TRP A 167 9.14 6.06 -32.94
N TRP A 168 9.51 6.94 -31.99
CA TRP A 168 9.15 8.36 -32.03
C TRP A 168 9.76 9.07 -33.24
N MET A 169 10.98 8.71 -33.63
CA MET A 169 11.63 9.23 -34.84
C MET A 169 11.11 8.56 -36.11
N ILE A 170 10.87 7.25 -36.07
CA ILE A 170 10.38 6.48 -37.22
C ILE A 170 8.99 6.96 -37.65
N GLU A 171 8.09 7.19 -36.69
CA GLU A 171 6.71 7.56 -36.98
C GLU A 171 6.52 9.06 -37.17
N ASN A 172 7.24 9.90 -36.41
CA ASN A 172 6.98 11.34 -36.36
C ASN A 172 8.07 12.19 -37.04
N GLY A 173 9.13 11.57 -37.56
CA GLY A 173 10.22 12.23 -38.27
C GLY A 173 11.51 12.35 -37.43
N LEU A 174 12.63 12.56 -38.11
CA LEU A 174 13.97 12.43 -37.51
C LEU A 174 14.27 13.40 -36.35
N ASP A 175 13.57 14.53 -36.29
CA ASP A 175 13.77 15.56 -35.28
C ASP A 175 12.55 15.67 -34.32
N ALA A 176 11.70 14.65 -34.30
CA ALA A 176 10.57 14.61 -33.39
C ALA A 176 11.03 14.42 -31.93
N PRO A 177 10.41 15.12 -30.96
CA PRO A 177 10.72 14.92 -29.56
C PRO A 177 10.36 13.50 -29.12
N GLY A 178 11.29 12.87 -28.41
CA GLY A 178 11.17 11.52 -27.87
C GLY A 178 10.80 11.49 -26.39
N PRO A 179 10.20 10.39 -25.90
CA PRO A 179 9.85 10.22 -24.49
C PRO A 179 11.06 10.00 -23.56
N TYR A 180 12.28 10.06 -24.11
CA TYR A 180 13.56 9.85 -23.42
C TYR A 180 14.51 11.06 -23.57
N ASP A 181 14.05 12.17 -24.13
CA ASP A 181 14.89 13.37 -24.35
C ASP A 181 15.21 14.14 -23.08
N ASP A 182 14.34 14.05 -22.08
CA ASP A 182 14.47 14.78 -20.84
C ASP A 182 14.25 13.82 -19.65
N PRO A 183 15.20 13.74 -18.69
CA PRO A 183 15.06 12.94 -17.49
C PRO A 183 13.80 13.27 -16.68
N GLU A 184 13.27 14.49 -16.79
CA GLU A 184 12.06 14.90 -16.08
C GLU A 184 10.78 14.28 -16.63
N LEU A 185 10.80 13.75 -17.87
CA LEU A 185 9.70 13.02 -18.47
C LEU A 185 9.53 11.59 -17.90
N ARG A 186 10.50 11.13 -17.11
CA ARG A 186 10.44 9.80 -16.50
C ARG A 186 9.46 9.78 -15.31
N PRO A 187 8.77 8.66 -15.06
CA PRO A 187 7.88 8.50 -13.91
C PRO A 187 8.55 8.84 -12.57
N LEU A 188 7.77 9.36 -11.60
CA LEU A 188 8.26 9.79 -10.28
C LEU A 188 9.05 8.70 -9.54
N ALA A 189 8.60 7.44 -9.64
CA ALA A 189 9.29 6.30 -9.01
C ALA A 189 10.65 6.01 -9.66
N GLU A 190 10.78 6.14 -10.98
CA GLU A 190 12.08 5.99 -11.67
C GLU A 190 13.03 7.13 -11.34
N ARG A 191 12.49 8.31 -11.03
CA ARG A 191 13.25 9.50 -10.61
C ARG A 191 13.53 9.51 -9.11
N CYS A 192 13.10 8.50 -8.36
CA CYS A 192 13.24 8.42 -6.90
C CYS A 192 12.59 9.61 -6.16
N LEU A 193 11.50 10.16 -6.70
CA LEU A 193 10.79 11.30 -6.08
C LEU A 193 9.62 10.86 -5.20
N LEU A 194 9.06 9.68 -5.46
CA LEU A 194 7.89 9.15 -4.78
C LEU A 194 7.84 7.63 -4.95
N GLY A 195 7.49 6.92 -3.87
CA GLY A 195 7.24 5.47 -3.94
C GLY A 195 6.10 5.13 -4.92
N PHE A 196 6.17 3.94 -5.52
CA PHE A 196 5.09 3.46 -6.38
C PHE A 196 3.94 2.83 -5.57
N SER A 197 2.82 2.54 -6.23
CA SER A 197 1.65 1.87 -5.66
C SER A 197 1.05 2.53 -4.41
N SER A 198 1.18 3.85 -4.26
CA SER A 198 0.67 4.58 -3.08
C SER A 198 1.25 4.06 -1.75
N THR A 199 2.49 3.57 -1.75
CA THR A 199 3.15 3.06 -0.55
C THR A 199 3.31 4.12 0.54
N GLY A 200 3.54 5.38 0.16
CA GLY A 200 3.53 6.53 1.09
C GLY A 200 2.19 7.23 1.25
N GLY A 201 1.22 6.89 0.40
CA GLY A 201 -0.15 7.39 0.47
C GLY A 201 -0.28 8.91 0.48
N PRO A 202 -1.44 9.41 0.93
CA PRO A 202 -2.65 8.67 1.29
C PRO A 202 -3.47 8.15 0.06
N PRO A 203 -4.22 7.04 0.20
CA PRO A 203 -4.08 6.05 1.27
C PRO A 203 -2.76 5.30 1.14
N MET A 204 -2.19 4.88 2.27
CA MET A 204 -0.99 4.05 2.32
C MET A 204 -1.40 2.61 2.02
N LEU A 205 -0.97 2.09 0.88
CA LEU A 205 -1.39 0.77 0.38
C LEU A 205 -0.21 -0.21 0.33
N PRO A 206 -0.46 -1.52 0.51
CA PRO A 206 0.57 -2.53 0.34
C PRO A 206 1.01 -2.63 -1.12
N ALA A 207 2.30 -2.89 -1.32
CA ALA A 207 2.92 -3.09 -2.61
C ALA A 207 3.55 -4.49 -2.69
N LEU A 208 4.24 -4.74 -3.80
CA LEU A 208 4.87 -6.03 -4.05
C LEU A 208 6.15 -6.30 -3.23
N TYR A 209 6.69 -5.27 -2.57
CA TYR A 209 7.79 -5.28 -1.62
C TYR A 209 7.90 -3.89 -0.96
N ASN A 210 8.82 -3.74 0.00
CA ASN A 210 9.08 -2.52 0.77
C ASN A 210 7.85 -2.01 1.52
N ASN A 211 7.23 -2.92 2.27
CA ASN A 211 5.98 -2.69 2.98
C ASN A 211 6.19 -2.18 4.42
N LEU A 212 7.42 -1.95 4.87
CA LEU A 212 7.63 -1.43 6.22
C LEU A 212 7.21 0.05 6.34
N LYS A 213 6.59 0.39 7.47
CA LYS A 213 6.26 1.74 7.92
C LYS A 213 6.86 1.96 9.30
N ARG A 214 7.59 3.06 9.49
CA ARG A 214 8.08 3.47 10.81
C ARG A 214 7.33 4.71 11.27
N ILE A 215 6.59 4.59 12.36
CA ILE A 215 5.92 5.72 13.00
C ILE A 215 6.79 6.26 14.13
N VAL A 216 6.97 7.58 14.13
CA VAL A 216 7.49 8.34 15.27
C VAL A 216 6.43 9.35 15.69
N GLN A 217 5.98 9.24 16.93
CA GLN A 217 4.95 10.10 17.50
C GLN A 217 5.55 11.06 18.53
N THR A 218 5.07 12.29 18.47
CA THR A 218 5.30 13.34 19.48
C THR A 218 3.93 13.93 19.87
N ASP A 219 3.91 14.83 20.83
CA ASP A 219 2.66 15.51 21.22
C ASP A 219 2.09 16.42 20.11
N ASP A 220 2.95 16.87 19.18
CA ASP A 220 2.58 17.85 18.14
C ASP A 220 2.59 17.29 16.70
N TYR A 221 3.27 16.16 16.47
CA TYR A 221 3.49 15.59 15.14
C TYR A 221 3.49 14.06 15.14
N ILE A 222 3.02 13.48 14.04
CA ILE A 222 3.27 12.08 13.65
C ILE A 222 4.11 12.07 12.38
N MET A 223 5.27 11.45 12.42
CA MET A 223 6.04 11.12 11.23
C MET A 223 5.81 9.66 10.88
N ILE A 224 5.42 9.40 9.63
CA ILE A 224 5.38 8.06 9.05
C ILE A 224 6.49 8.01 8.01
N LEU A 225 7.54 7.26 8.30
CA LEU A 225 8.61 6.96 7.36
C LEU A 225 8.26 5.69 6.59
N ILE A 226 8.35 5.77 5.27
CA ILE A 226 8.05 4.70 4.34
C ILE A 226 9.38 4.05 3.93
N GLU A 227 9.42 2.73 3.87
CA GLU A 227 10.64 2.00 3.45
C GLU A 227 11.09 2.32 2.03
N MET A 228 10.16 2.49 1.09
CA MET A 228 10.48 2.78 -0.30
C MET A 228 10.86 4.25 -0.52
N VAL A 229 11.90 4.48 -1.34
CA VAL A 229 12.47 5.79 -1.66
C VAL A 229 13.06 6.47 -0.41
N HIS A 230 12.36 7.43 0.17
CA HIS A 230 12.69 8.11 1.42
C HIS A 230 11.48 8.96 1.82
N ASP A 231 10.28 8.44 1.52
CA ASP A 231 9.06 9.19 1.75
C ASP A 231 8.87 9.32 3.27
N ALA A 232 8.80 10.56 3.75
CA ALA A 232 8.52 10.88 5.14
C ALA A 232 7.27 11.74 5.17
N ARG A 233 6.15 11.13 5.57
CA ARG A 233 4.88 11.83 5.68
C ARG A 233 4.76 12.45 7.08
N ILE A 234 4.61 13.77 7.12
CA ILE A 234 4.50 14.54 8.35
C ILE A 234 3.04 14.94 8.56
N VAL A 235 2.45 14.47 9.65
CA VAL A 235 1.10 14.83 10.08
C VAL A 235 1.21 15.81 11.23
N ARG A 236 0.67 17.02 11.04
CA ARG A 236 0.69 18.09 12.05
C ARG A 236 -0.56 17.97 12.92
N LEU A 237 -0.42 17.88 14.24
CA LEU A 237 -1.56 17.68 15.13
C LEU A 237 -2.23 19.01 15.51
N ASN A 238 -3.56 19.05 15.38
CA ASN A 238 -4.42 20.18 15.81
C ASN A 238 -4.02 21.54 15.20
N GLN A 239 -3.59 21.54 13.94
CA GLN A 239 -3.24 22.76 13.20
C GLN A 239 -4.18 22.99 12.03
N ASP A 240 -4.13 24.20 11.45
CA ASP A 240 -4.78 24.46 10.16
C ASP A 240 -3.95 23.87 9.00
N HIS A 241 -4.66 23.51 7.93
CA HIS A 241 -4.04 23.20 6.66
C HIS A 241 -3.25 24.39 6.11
N ALA A 242 -2.19 24.07 5.37
CA ALA A 242 -1.45 25.06 4.62
C ALA A 242 -2.38 25.75 3.59
N PRO A 243 -2.07 27.01 3.18
CA PRO A 243 -2.77 27.66 2.08
C PRO A 243 -2.88 26.75 0.86
N SER A 244 -4.05 26.72 0.20
CA SER A 244 -4.38 25.76 -0.87
C SER A 244 -3.51 25.85 -2.14
N ASN A 245 -2.65 26.86 -2.23
CA ASN A 245 -1.65 27.02 -3.29
C ASN A 245 -0.31 26.33 -2.95
N ILE A 246 -0.08 25.91 -1.71
CA ILE A 246 1.07 25.09 -1.30
C ILE A 246 0.66 23.63 -1.48
N ARG A 247 1.25 22.94 -2.45
CA ARG A 247 0.83 21.60 -2.85
C ARG A 247 2.01 20.64 -2.99
N GLY A 248 1.78 19.37 -2.62
CA GLY A 248 2.80 18.31 -2.67
C GLY A 248 2.26 17.01 -3.25
N TRP A 249 3.15 16.07 -3.56
CA TRP A 249 2.78 14.74 -4.05
C TRP A 249 1.99 13.91 -3.02
N LEU A 250 2.35 14.04 -1.74
CA LEU A 250 1.72 13.38 -0.60
C LEU A 250 0.63 14.24 0.06
N GLY A 251 0.35 15.44 -0.48
CA GLY A 251 -0.59 16.41 0.10
C GLY A 251 -0.09 17.09 1.37
N ASP A 252 -0.99 17.79 2.07
CA ASP A 252 -0.78 18.39 3.38
C ASP A 252 -1.66 17.68 4.42
N SER A 253 -1.03 17.00 5.38
CA SER A 253 -1.70 16.17 6.37
C SER A 253 -1.82 16.87 7.73
N VAL A 254 -3.05 16.96 8.23
CA VAL A 254 -3.38 17.46 9.56
C VAL A 254 -4.11 16.36 10.34
N GLY A 255 -3.68 16.12 11.58
CA GLY A 255 -4.26 15.10 12.44
C GLY A 255 -4.95 15.66 13.67
N HIS A 256 -5.93 14.93 14.20
CA HIS A 256 -6.48 15.14 15.53
C HIS A 256 -6.90 13.81 16.15
N TRP A 257 -7.02 13.77 17.47
CA TRP A 257 -7.50 12.59 18.19
C TRP A 257 -9.01 12.65 18.37
N ASP A 258 -9.70 11.59 17.96
CA ASP A 258 -11.11 11.30 18.29
C ASP A 258 -11.14 10.06 19.20
N GLY A 259 -11.21 10.29 20.51
CA GLY A 259 -10.98 9.23 21.49
C GLY A 259 -9.59 8.60 21.33
N ASP A 260 -9.55 7.29 21.06
CA ASP A 260 -8.32 6.52 20.86
C ASP A 260 -7.93 6.38 19.37
N THR A 261 -8.60 7.08 18.47
CA THR A 261 -8.33 7.05 17.03
C THR A 261 -7.67 8.35 16.59
N LEU A 262 -6.52 8.24 15.92
CA LEU A 262 -5.93 9.36 15.20
C LEU A 262 -6.64 9.50 13.86
N VAL A 263 -7.35 10.61 13.66
CA VAL A 263 -7.98 10.98 12.39
C VAL A 263 -7.05 11.93 11.64
N ILE A 264 -6.72 11.61 10.40
CA ILE A 264 -5.82 12.40 9.55
C ILE A 264 -6.63 12.89 8.35
N ASP A 265 -6.73 14.21 8.19
CA ASP A 265 -7.27 14.87 7.00
C ASP A 265 -6.10 15.25 6.09
N THR A 266 -6.18 14.90 4.80
CA THR A 266 -5.16 15.29 3.82
C THR A 266 -5.76 15.86 2.56
N THR A 267 -5.31 17.07 2.22
CA THR A 267 -5.70 17.83 1.02
C THR A 267 -4.46 18.37 0.31
N ASN A 268 -4.62 19.39 -0.55
CA ASN A 268 -3.52 20.12 -1.19
C ASN A 268 -2.55 19.24 -2.01
N PHE A 269 -3.08 18.26 -2.74
CA PHE A 269 -2.27 17.48 -3.67
C PHE A 269 -1.88 18.31 -4.90
N ASN A 270 -0.73 17.98 -5.50
CA ASN A 270 -0.36 18.50 -6.81
C ASN A 270 -1.07 17.74 -7.94
N ASP A 271 -0.72 18.02 -9.19
CA ASP A 271 -1.37 17.43 -10.37
C ASP A 271 -1.05 15.94 -10.58
N THR A 272 -0.12 15.37 -9.81
CA THR A 272 0.32 13.97 -9.93
C THR A 272 0.40 13.31 -8.55
N PRO A 273 -0.70 13.19 -7.80
CA PRO A 273 -0.69 12.58 -6.47
C PRO A 273 -0.18 11.13 -6.48
N ALA A 274 0.26 10.63 -5.31
CA ALA A 274 0.74 9.26 -5.15
C ALA A 274 -0.29 8.19 -5.53
N LEU A 275 -1.57 8.47 -5.26
CA LEU A 275 -2.68 7.57 -5.59
C LEU A 275 -2.95 7.58 -7.10
N ARG A 276 -2.65 6.46 -7.76
CA ARG A 276 -2.83 6.32 -9.20
C ARG A 276 -4.28 6.60 -9.62
N GLY A 277 -4.43 7.53 -10.56
CA GLY A 277 -5.73 7.89 -11.14
C GLY A 277 -6.45 9.02 -10.40
N ALA A 278 -5.96 9.42 -9.22
CA ALA A 278 -6.43 10.62 -8.54
C ALA A 278 -5.96 11.89 -9.25
N THR A 279 -6.64 12.98 -8.94
CA THR A 279 -6.39 14.34 -9.40
C THR A 279 -5.89 15.21 -8.26
N ARG A 280 -5.63 16.48 -8.55
CA ARG A 280 -5.27 17.49 -7.54
C ARG A 280 -6.38 17.80 -6.53
N ASP A 281 -7.59 17.35 -6.80
CA ASP A 281 -8.78 17.54 -5.96
C ASP A 281 -9.03 16.35 -5.02
N LEU A 282 -8.07 15.43 -4.94
CA LEU A 282 -8.04 14.36 -3.97
C LEU A 282 -8.17 14.91 -2.54
N HIS A 283 -9.05 14.30 -1.77
CA HIS A 283 -9.20 14.46 -0.33
C HIS A 283 -9.20 13.07 0.28
N VAL A 284 -8.35 12.85 1.28
CA VAL A 284 -8.30 11.56 1.97
C VAL A 284 -8.43 11.78 3.46
N ILE A 285 -9.39 11.08 4.06
CA ILE A 285 -9.50 10.93 5.52
C ILE A 285 -8.95 9.56 5.87
N GLU A 286 -7.98 9.50 6.76
CA GLU A 286 -7.46 8.25 7.31
C GLU A 286 -7.73 8.17 8.81
N ARG A 287 -7.80 6.95 9.33
CA ARG A 287 -7.94 6.65 10.75
C ARG A 287 -6.93 5.59 11.14
N LEU A 288 -6.15 5.88 12.17
CA LEU A 288 -5.23 4.93 12.79
C LEU A 288 -5.71 4.65 14.21
N THR A 289 -6.05 3.39 14.48
CA THR A 289 -6.54 2.94 15.79
C THR A 289 -5.67 1.79 16.30
N ARG A 290 -5.05 1.94 17.48
CA ARG A 290 -4.35 0.83 18.13
C ARG A 290 -5.36 -0.12 18.75
N ILE A 291 -5.55 -1.30 18.15
CA ILE A 291 -6.60 -2.24 18.57
C ILE A 291 -6.10 -3.25 19.61
N ASN A 292 -4.78 -3.46 19.69
CA ASN A 292 -4.11 -4.27 20.71
C ASN A 292 -2.62 -3.89 20.78
N GLU A 293 -1.82 -4.64 21.57
CA GLU A 293 -0.38 -4.38 21.72
C GLU A 293 0.42 -4.53 20.43
N ASP A 294 -0.07 -5.26 19.43
CA ASP A 294 0.71 -5.67 18.25
C ASP A 294 0.10 -5.22 16.91
N THR A 295 -0.99 -4.44 16.91
CA THR A 295 -1.72 -4.15 15.65
C THR A 295 -2.36 -2.76 15.65
N LEU A 296 -2.11 -2.01 14.58
CA LEU A 296 -2.94 -0.87 14.20
C LEU A 296 -4.00 -1.30 13.19
N ARG A 297 -5.24 -0.85 13.37
CA ARG A 297 -6.24 -0.82 12.31
C ARG A 297 -6.06 0.49 11.55
N TYR A 298 -5.90 0.39 10.24
CA TYR A 298 -5.82 1.51 9.34
C TYR A 298 -7.03 1.53 8.44
N GLU A 299 -7.79 2.61 8.50
CA GLU A 299 -8.99 2.84 7.69
C GLU A 299 -8.78 4.12 6.89
N PHE A 300 -9.41 4.20 5.71
CA PHE A 300 -9.34 5.38 4.89
C PHE A 300 -10.63 5.58 4.08
N THR A 301 -10.89 6.83 3.73
CA THR A 301 -11.92 7.26 2.79
C THR A 301 -11.27 8.19 1.77
N VAL A 302 -11.39 7.85 0.50
CA VAL A 302 -10.93 8.63 -0.63
C VAL A 302 -12.12 9.33 -1.27
N ASP A 303 -12.05 10.65 -1.35
CA ASP A 303 -12.97 11.48 -2.13
C ASP A 303 -12.18 12.24 -3.21
N ASP A 304 -12.55 12.04 -4.46
CA ASP A 304 -12.04 12.81 -5.59
C ASP A 304 -13.11 12.79 -6.68
N PRO A 305 -14.00 13.81 -6.70
CA PRO A 305 -15.14 13.85 -7.60
C PRO A 305 -14.75 14.05 -9.07
N ASN A 306 -13.48 14.39 -9.35
CA ASN A 306 -12.96 14.52 -10.70
C ASN A 306 -12.36 13.21 -11.21
N ALA A 307 -11.91 12.32 -10.32
CA ALA A 307 -11.42 10.99 -10.65
C ALA A 307 -12.54 9.93 -10.67
N TRP A 308 -13.32 9.80 -9.60
CA TRP A 308 -14.30 8.71 -9.41
C TRP A 308 -15.74 9.23 -9.33
N THR A 309 -16.70 8.38 -9.69
CA THR A 309 -18.14 8.73 -9.62
C THR A 309 -18.69 8.80 -8.20
N ALA A 310 -17.94 8.31 -7.21
CA ALA A 310 -18.28 8.34 -5.79
C ALA A 310 -16.99 8.22 -4.95
N ALA A 311 -17.07 8.64 -3.69
CA ALA A 311 -16.04 8.30 -2.70
C ALA A 311 -15.99 6.79 -2.45
N TRP A 312 -14.86 6.31 -1.94
CA TRP A 312 -14.66 4.91 -1.59
C TRP A 312 -13.78 4.77 -0.36
N SER A 313 -14.02 3.71 0.41
CA SER A 313 -13.34 3.48 1.68
C SER A 313 -12.78 2.06 1.76
N GLY A 314 -11.69 1.93 2.50
CA GLY A 314 -11.06 0.65 2.75
C GLY A 314 -10.45 0.58 4.13
N GLU A 315 -10.11 -0.63 4.53
CA GLU A 315 -9.46 -0.90 5.80
C GLU A 315 -8.61 -2.16 5.74
N TYR A 316 -7.54 -2.16 6.54
CA TYR A 316 -6.72 -3.32 6.81
C TYR A 316 -5.85 -3.09 8.05
N VAL A 317 -5.06 -4.10 8.42
CA VAL A 317 -4.23 -4.06 9.64
C VAL A 317 -2.77 -3.82 9.32
N TRP A 318 -2.10 -3.13 10.24
CA TRP A 318 -0.66 -2.95 10.27
C TRP A 318 -0.12 -3.66 11.52
N PRO A 319 0.31 -4.92 11.39
CA PRO A 319 1.02 -5.65 12.44
C PRO A 319 2.33 -4.94 12.81
N VAL A 320 2.66 -4.91 14.10
CA VAL A 320 3.98 -4.51 14.58
C VAL A 320 5.03 -5.51 14.07
N SER A 321 6.18 -5.00 13.64
CA SER A 321 7.33 -5.80 13.26
C SER A 321 8.58 -5.36 14.03
N ASP A 322 9.42 -6.35 14.37
CA ASP A 322 10.77 -6.13 14.92
C ASP A 322 11.80 -5.84 13.81
N ASP A 323 11.39 -5.89 12.54
CA ASP A 323 12.22 -5.55 11.41
C ASP A 323 12.63 -4.08 11.43
N ARG A 324 13.71 -3.80 10.71
CA ARG A 324 14.30 -2.47 10.63
C ARG A 324 14.07 -1.91 9.24
N VAL A 325 13.61 -0.67 9.19
CA VAL A 325 13.64 0.12 7.96
C VAL A 325 15.10 0.49 7.69
N TYR A 326 15.67 -0.09 6.64
CA TYR A 326 17.00 0.26 6.15
C TYR A 326 16.91 1.41 5.14
N GLU A 327 18.05 2.04 4.88
CA GLU A 327 18.14 3.05 3.83
C GLU A 327 17.77 2.46 2.47
N TYR A 328 16.83 3.11 1.78
CA TYR A 328 16.51 2.81 0.40
C TYR A 328 17.28 3.75 -0.51
N ALA A 329 18.49 3.34 -0.88
CA ALA A 329 19.44 4.11 -1.69
C ALA A 329 19.04 4.18 -3.17
N CYS A 330 17.85 4.74 -3.44
CA CYS A 330 17.25 4.76 -4.77
C CYS A 330 18.16 5.47 -5.78
N HIS A 331 18.77 6.60 -5.39
CA HIS A 331 19.61 7.38 -6.30
C HIS A 331 20.99 6.75 -6.54
N GLU A 332 21.64 6.25 -5.50
CA GLU A 332 23.01 5.72 -5.51
C GLU A 332 23.16 4.48 -6.40
N ALA A 333 22.07 3.72 -6.58
CA ALA A 333 22.03 2.51 -7.39
C ALA A 333 21.12 2.62 -8.63
N ASN A 334 20.70 3.82 -9.04
CA ASN A 334 19.84 3.98 -10.23
C ASN A 334 20.60 3.95 -11.57
N TYR A 335 21.44 2.93 -11.78
CA TYR A 335 22.17 2.75 -13.04
C TYR A 335 21.23 2.56 -14.24
N SER A 336 20.03 2.02 -13.98
CA SER A 336 18.98 1.85 -14.99
C SER A 336 18.61 3.18 -15.67
N PHE A 337 18.63 4.29 -14.95
CA PHE A 337 18.27 5.60 -15.51
C PHE A 337 19.23 6.05 -16.60
N GLN A 338 20.55 5.95 -16.35
CA GLN A 338 21.56 6.22 -17.38
C GLN A 338 21.44 5.23 -18.54
N GLY A 339 21.16 3.95 -18.25
CA GLY A 339 20.93 2.92 -19.26
C GLY A 339 19.74 3.22 -20.18
N ILE A 340 18.61 3.68 -19.62
CA ILE A 340 17.41 4.04 -20.37
C ILE A 340 17.70 5.20 -21.33
N LEU A 341 18.29 6.29 -20.83
CA LEU A 341 18.58 7.47 -21.62
C LEU A 341 19.67 7.20 -22.67
N GLY A 342 20.74 6.52 -22.28
CA GLY A 342 21.83 6.13 -23.18
C GLY A 342 21.36 5.16 -24.26
N GLY A 343 20.54 4.17 -23.89
CA GLY A 343 19.91 3.24 -24.83
C GLY A 343 19.05 3.97 -25.86
N ALA A 344 18.26 4.95 -25.44
CA ALA A 344 17.48 5.77 -26.37
C ALA A 344 18.37 6.49 -27.39
N ARG A 345 19.51 7.06 -26.98
CA ARG A 345 20.44 7.72 -27.92
C ARG A 345 21.03 6.76 -28.95
N ILE A 346 21.29 5.51 -28.56
CA ILE A 346 21.75 4.46 -29.50
C ILE A 346 20.65 4.17 -30.52
N LEU A 347 19.41 3.97 -30.07
CA LEU A 347 18.27 3.69 -30.95
C LEU A 347 17.99 4.84 -31.93
N GLU A 348 18.18 6.09 -31.49
CA GLU A 348 18.04 7.27 -32.35
C GLU A 348 19.16 7.35 -33.39
N GLN A 349 20.39 7.01 -33.01
CA GLN A 349 21.52 6.92 -33.92
C GLN A 349 21.28 5.85 -34.99
N ASP A 350 20.74 4.68 -34.61
CA ASP A 350 20.38 3.63 -35.57
C ASP A 350 19.37 4.10 -36.63
N VAL A 351 18.39 4.91 -36.22
CA VAL A 351 17.44 5.51 -37.17
C VAL A 351 18.13 6.50 -38.10
N ARG A 352 19.05 7.33 -37.59
CA ARG A 352 19.79 8.31 -38.41
C ARG A 352 20.76 7.66 -39.39
N ASP A 353 21.39 6.55 -39.00
CA ASP A 353 22.33 5.80 -39.84
C ASP A 353 21.62 4.87 -40.84
N GLY A 354 20.30 4.74 -40.74
CA GLY A 354 19.52 3.81 -41.54
C GLY A 354 19.77 2.35 -41.17
N THR A 355 20.32 2.10 -39.98
CA THR A 355 20.58 0.78 -39.39
C THR A 355 19.44 0.34 -38.47
N VAL A 356 18.23 0.88 -38.69
CA VAL A 356 17.03 0.45 -37.97
C VAL A 356 16.94 -1.06 -38.06
N PRO A 357 16.92 -1.78 -36.93
CA PRO A 357 16.67 -3.22 -36.96
C PRO A 357 15.38 -3.43 -37.73
N GLU A 358 15.41 -4.18 -38.86
CA GLU A 358 14.18 -4.68 -39.48
C GLU A 358 13.33 -5.23 -38.35
N GLN A 359 12.06 -4.78 -38.22
CA GLN A 359 11.14 -5.21 -37.15
C GLN A 359 11.38 -6.70 -36.86
N ARG A 360 12.09 -6.99 -35.75
CA ARG A 360 12.61 -8.33 -35.46
C ARG A 360 11.56 -9.15 -34.73
#